data_AF-A0A7R9TXS8-F1
#
_entry.id   AF-A0A7R9TXS8-F1
#
_cell.length_a   1.000
_cell.length_b   1.000
_cell.length_c   1.000
_cell.angle_alpha   90.00
_cell.angle_beta   90.00
_cell.angle_gamma   90.00
#
_symmetry.space_group_name_H-M   'P 1'
#
loop_
_entity.id
_entity.type
_entity.pdbx_description
1 polymer ?
#
loop_
_entity_poly.entity_id
_entity_poly.type
_entity_poly.pdbx_seq_one_letter_code
_entity_poly.pdbx_strand_id
1 'polypeptide(L)'
;EARLAAEMEAAQAGGVRKMVEDRLAELRAMGDNKLPSDMWASLAPSACGTEAYGSWRAGLGGASRGGLKLVCEAPAGADVGDVLLSIPESACLVEPRAPPPGAPDLPWELRLALRLLDSAMGQDPSEAGYVWAAYAGALLPAPAQLSQPSCLSEGLLKEYQEGEEADGVTARARTQQARLREAMPVLSPPAGEDCGPLQWALACVRSRAFACGAGGATGGAVSFGDMGDQAGAGLDSDDRGAPTDRFAMVPFLDIANHADDDQDLNADFSFEALPNAAGEVSSEGEAAPNFMMDPSAAAGGAADGGEPTMGFVLRAVRPIAQGEEVRIKYHSGMDNKRLMAAYGYCLEGNELDRMPLPLPPAAARAARRGGD
;
A
#
# COMPACT_ATOMS: atom_id res chain seq x y z
N GLU A 1 -6.50 -40.07 17.10
CA GLU A 1 -5.24 -39.29 17.15
C GLU A 1 -5.17 -38.28 16.01
N ALA A 2 -5.11 -38.69 14.73
CA ALA A 2 -5.07 -37.74 13.59
C ALA A 2 -6.21 -36.69 13.60
N ARG A 3 -7.44 -37.08 13.90
CA ARG A 3 -8.58 -36.15 14.04
C ARG A 3 -8.39 -35.13 15.17
N LEU A 4 -7.86 -35.57 16.31
CA LEU A 4 -7.63 -34.71 17.48
C LEU A 4 -6.48 -33.73 17.23
N ALA A 5 -5.42 -34.16 16.52
CA ALA A 5 -4.33 -33.29 16.09
C ALA A 5 -4.83 -32.19 15.14
N ALA A 6 -5.66 -32.56 14.15
CA ALA A 6 -6.28 -31.60 13.23
C ALA A 6 -7.24 -30.63 13.95
N GLU A 7 -8.01 -31.11 14.93
CA GLU A 7 -8.88 -30.27 15.76
C GLU A 7 -8.06 -29.27 16.62
N MET A 8 -6.93 -29.71 17.18
CA MET A 8 -6.02 -28.84 17.95
C MET A 8 -5.32 -27.80 17.07
N GLU A 9 -4.85 -28.20 15.89
CA GLU A 9 -4.23 -27.30 14.91
C GLU A 9 -5.24 -26.26 14.40
N ALA A 10 -6.48 -26.67 14.11
CA ALA A 10 -7.55 -25.76 13.75
C ALA A 10 -7.92 -24.79 14.89
N ALA A 11 -7.93 -25.26 16.14
CA ALA A 11 -8.16 -24.40 17.30
C ALA A 11 -7.01 -23.39 17.52
N GLN A 12 -5.76 -23.81 17.32
CA GLN A 12 -4.60 -22.94 17.38
C GLN A 12 -4.63 -21.91 16.25
N ALA A 13 -4.97 -22.33 15.03
CA ALA A 13 -5.13 -21.44 13.89
C ALA A 13 -6.23 -20.40 14.12
N GLY A 14 -7.40 -20.82 14.62
CA GLY A 14 -8.47 -19.90 15.01
C GLY A 14 -8.06 -18.92 16.11
N GLY A 15 -7.21 -19.36 17.05
CA GLY A 15 -6.64 -18.51 18.09
C GLY A 15 -5.72 -17.43 17.53
N VAL A 16 -4.81 -17.78 16.61
CA VAL A 16 -3.90 -16.83 15.95
C VAL A 16 -4.68 -15.80 15.15
N ARG A 17 -5.66 -16.23 14.34
CA ARG A 17 -6.49 -15.31 13.55
C ARG A 17 -7.22 -14.31 14.43
N LYS A 18 -7.91 -14.81 15.47
CA LYS A 18 -8.65 -13.98 16.41
C LYS A 18 -7.75 -12.98 17.13
N MET A 19 -6.54 -13.39 17.51
CA MET A 19 -5.56 -12.49 18.13
C MET A 19 -5.20 -11.32 17.19
N VAL A 20 -4.99 -11.60 15.89
CA VAL A 20 -4.70 -10.55 14.90
C VAL A 20 -5.92 -9.64 14.68
N GLU A 21 -7.11 -10.21 14.56
CA GLU A 21 -8.37 -9.46 14.41
C GLU A 21 -8.63 -8.55 15.61
N ASP A 22 -8.51 -9.07 16.84
CA ASP A 22 -8.67 -8.33 18.09
C ASP A 22 -7.67 -7.16 18.14
N ARG A 23 -6.39 -7.42 17.80
CA ARG A 23 -5.36 -6.38 17.81
C ARG A 23 -5.62 -5.29 16.78
N LEU A 24 -6.03 -5.65 15.56
CA LEU A 24 -6.41 -4.68 14.53
C LEU A 24 -7.64 -3.88 14.95
N ALA A 25 -8.59 -4.48 15.67
CA ALA A 25 -9.75 -3.79 16.22
C ALA A 25 -9.37 -2.81 17.34
N GLU A 26 -8.48 -3.20 18.26
CA GLU A 26 -7.93 -2.32 19.30
C GLU A 26 -7.22 -1.10 18.70
N LEU A 27 -6.37 -1.35 17.72
CA LEU A 27 -5.63 -0.32 17.00
C LEU A 27 -6.55 0.72 16.34
N ARG A 28 -7.67 0.27 15.76
CA ARG A 28 -8.68 1.14 15.16
C ARG A 28 -9.50 1.90 16.19
N ALA A 29 -9.89 1.25 17.28
CA ALA A 29 -10.60 1.93 18.38
C ALA A 29 -9.76 3.08 18.98
N MET A 30 -8.42 2.96 18.96
CA MET A 30 -7.53 4.06 19.33
C MET A 30 -7.53 5.21 18.29
N GLY A 31 -7.65 4.88 17.01
CA GLY A 31 -7.78 5.84 15.91
C GLY A 31 -9.13 6.58 15.89
N ASP A 32 -10.25 5.87 16.08
CA ASP A 32 -11.61 6.44 16.03
C ASP A 32 -11.86 7.54 17.07
N ASN A 33 -11.09 7.54 18.16
CA ASN A 33 -11.17 8.55 19.22
C ASN A 33 -10.34 9.81 18.93
N LYS A 34 -9.62 9.84 17.80
CA LYS A 34 -8.72 10.94 17.42
C LYS A 34 -9.05 11.40 16.01
N LEU A 35 -8.87 12.69 15.74
CA LEU A 35 -8.97 13.18 14.38
C LEU A 35 -7.76 12.66 13.57
N PRO A 36 -7.90 12.39 12.26
CA PRO A 36 -6.77 12.01 11.41
C PRO A 36 -5.59 13.01 11.51
N SER A 37 -5.89 14.29 11.72
CA SER A 37 -4.88 15.33 11.97
C SER A 37 -4.07 15.11 13.24
N ASP A 38 -4.68 14.61 14.31
CA ASP A 38 -4.01 14.39 15.60
C ASP A 38 -3.12 13.14 15.53
N MET A 39 -3.55 12.12 14.78
CA MET A 39 -2.74 10.94 14.53
C MET A 39 -1.55 11.26 13.62
N TRP A 40 -1.79 12.04 12.56
CA TRP A 40 -0.73 12.60 11.74
C TRP A 40 0.30 13.36 12.60
N ALA A 41 -0.17 14.21 13.52
CA ALA A 41 0.66 14.95 14.47
C ALA A 41 1.59 14.09 15.32
N SER A 42 1.08 12.94 15.76
CA SER A 42 1.82 12.06 16.64
C SER A 42 2.81 11.16 15.89
N LEU A 43 2.54 10.81 14.64
CA LEU A 43 3.26 9.76 13.91
C LEU A 43 4.21 10.29 12.83
N ALA A 44 3.84 11.38 12.16
CA ALA A 44 4.65 11.92 11.08
C ALA A 44 6.06 12.36 11.52
N PRO A 45 6.28 12.95 12.71
CA PRO A 45 7.64 13.35 13.12
C PRO A 45 8.62 12.18 13.23
N SER A 46 8.17 10.99 13.65
CA SER A 46 9.05 9.82 13.78
C SER A 46 9.39 9.17 12.44
N ALA A 47 8.60 9.43 11.38
CA ALA A 47 8.81 8.85 10.06
C ALA A 47 9.38 9.84 9.04
N CYS A 48 8.97 11.11 9.08
CA CYS A 48 9.34 12.13 8.10
C CYS A 48 10.36 13.14 8.61
N GLY A 49 10.76 13.06 9.89
CA GLY A 49 11.49 14.12 10.58
C GLY A 49 10.61 15.32 10.92
N THR A 50 11.15 16.27 11.69
CA THR A 50 10.40 17.40 12.25
C THR A 50 10.07 18.51 11.25
N GLU A 51 10.82 18.63 10.15
CA GLU A 51 10.69 19.76 9.21
C GLU A 51 9.58 19.57 8.16
N ALA A 52 9.27 18.33 7.76
CA ALA A 52 8.22 18.04 6.77
C ALA A 52 6.78 18.20 7.32
N TYR A 53 6.65 18.40 8.64
CA TYR A 53 5.39 18.25 9.36
C TYR A 53 4.47 19.48 9.30
N GLY A 54 5.02 20.69 9.21
CA GLY A 54 4.24 21.93 9.41
C GLY A 54 3.31 22.31 8.24
N SER A 55 3.53 21.74 7.06
CA SER A 55 2.93 22.23 5.81
C SER A 55 1.82 21.33 5.26
N TRP A 56 1.65 20.11 5.77
CA TRP A 56 0.76 19.10 5.18
C TRP A 56 0.10 18.24 6.25
N ARG A 57 -1.15 17.81 5.99
CA ARG A 57 -1.86 16.89 6.89
C ARG A 57 -2.74 15.89 6.16
N ALA A 58 -3.03 14.77 6.83
CA ALA A 58 -4.16 13.94 6.48
C ALA A 58 -5.47 14.67 6.81
N GLY A 59 -6.33 14.81 5.81
CA GLY A 59 -7.71 15.28 5.93
C GLY A 59 -8.71 14.22 5.51
N LEU A 60 -9.99 14.43 5.85
CA LEU A 60 -11.08 13.59 5.35
C LEU A 60 -11.39 13.95 3.89
N GLY A 61 -11.53 12.94 3.04
CA GLY A 61 -11.99 13.08 1.66
C GLY A 61 -13.39 13.68 1.58
N GLY A 62 -13.70 14.31 0.45
CA GLY A 62 -15.07 14.77 0.17
C GLY A 62 -16.03 13.61 -0.01
N ALA A 63 -17.34 13.88 0.09
CA ALA A 63 -18.40 12.87 -0.02
C ALA A 63 -18.34 12.02 -1.30
N SER A 64 -17.73 12.53 -2.38
CA SER A 64 -17.60 11.85 -3.67
C SER A 64 -16.39 10.91 -3.79
N ARG A 65 -15.33 11.09 -2.99
CA ARG A 65 -14.08 10.31 -3.13
C ARG A 65 -13.79 9.41 -1.91
N GLY A 66 -14.47 9.63 -0.78
CA GLY A 66 -14.31 8.82 0.44
C GLY A 66 -12.88 8.86 1.00
N GLY A 67 -12.66 8.17 2.13
CA GLY A 67 -11.31 7.94 2.66
C GLY A 67 -10.57 9.18 3.19
N LEU A 68 -9.24 9.03 3.31
CA LEU A 68 -8.31 10.09 3.68
C LEU A 68 -7.74 10.74 2.43
N LYS A 69 -7.26 11.98 2.57
CA LYS A 69 -6.53 12.71 1.54
C LYS A 69 -5.39 13.51 2.15
N LEU A 70 -4.34 13.75 1.39
CA LEU A 70 -3.25 14.64 1.79
C LEU A 70 -3.62 16.08 1.40
N VAL A 71 -3.47 17.04 2.30
CA VAL A 71 -3.89 18.44 2.10
C VAL A 71 -2.74 19.40 2.43
N CYS A 72 -2.58 20.42 1.60
CA CYS A 72 -1.70 21.57 1.87
C CYS A 72 -2.25 22.43 2.99
N GLU A 73 -1.52 22.60 4.08
CA GLU A 73 -1.87 23.51 5.17
C GLU A 73 -0.94 24.73 5.26
N ALA A 74 0.17 24.71 4.52
CA ALA A 74 1.08 25.83 4.42
C ALA A 74 0.31 27.10 4.01
N PRO A 75 0.35 28.19 4.80
CA PRO A 75 -0.38 29.42 4.48
C PRO A 75 -0.01 30.03 3.13
N ALA A 76 1.22 29.82 2.66
CA ALA A 76 1.69 30.28 1.36
C ALA A 76 1.34 29.33 0.21
N GLY A 77 0.81 28.14 0.50
CA GLY A 77 0.78 27.04 -0.44
C GLY A 77 2.17 26.40 -0.63
N ALA A 78 2.35 25.75 -1.78
CA ALA A 78 3.64 25.24 -2.25
C ALA A 78 3.87 25.62 -3.71
N ASP A 79 5.11 25.92 -4.05
CA ASP A 79 5.56 26.23 -5.40
C ASP A 79 6.08 24.96 -6.11
N VAL A 80 6.27 25.06 -7.43
CA VAL A 80 6.84 23.98 -8.23
C VAL A 80 8.24 23.62 -7.73
N GLY A 81 8.46 22.33 -7.47
CA GLY A 81 9.73 21.78 -7.01
C GLY A 81 9.88 21.68 -5.50
N ASP A 82 8.98 22.32 -4.74
CA ASP A 82 8.96 22.22 -3.28
C ASP A 82 8.80 20.77 -2.84
N VAL A 83 9.60 20.37 -1.85
CA VAL A 83 9.47 19.06 -1.20
C VAL A 83 8.28 19.12 -0.26
N LEU A 84 7.28 18.29 -0.54
CA LEU A 84 6.08 18.17 0.28
C LEU A 84 6.30 17.16 1.40
N LEU A 85 6.92 16.02 1.08
CA LEU A 85 7.23 14.95 2.04
C LEU A 85 8.59 14.34 1.70
N SER A 86 9.32 13.91 2.72
CA SER A 86 10.53 13.08 2.59
C SER A 86 10.48 11.98 3.63
N ILE A 87 10.61 10.73 3.20
CA ILE A 87 10.44 9.55 4.04
C ILE A 87 11.66 8.64 3.80
N PRO A 88 12.51 8.41 4.81
CA PRO A 88 13.64 7.52 4.68
C PRO A 88 13.17 6.09 4.43
N GLU A 89 13.96 5.34 3.66
CA GLU A 89 13.67 3.94 3.38
C GLU A 89 13.55 3.10 4.68
N SER A 90 14.25 3.49 5.75
CA SER A 90 14.18 2.86 7.08
C SER A 90 12.78 2.87 7.72
N ALA A 91 11.92 3.83 7.34
CA ALA A 91 10.54 3.94 7.78
C ALA A 91 9.55 3.17 6.87
N CYS A 92 10.01 2.63 5.75
CA CYS A 92 9.20 1.96 4.75
C CYS A 92 9.21 0.44 4.93
N LEU A 93 8.10 -0.23 4.63
CA LEU A 93 8.10 -1.69 4.50
C LEU A 93 8.53 -2.04 3.09
N VAL A 94 9.77 -2.49 2.91
CA VAL A 94 10.35 -2.80 1.60
C VAL A 94 10.45 -4.30 1.40
N GLU A 95 10.11 -4.77 0.20
CA GLU A 95 10.21 -6.17 -0.20
C GLU A 95 10.79 -6.28 -1.63
N PRO A 96 11.86 -7.08 -1.85
CA PRO A 96 12.32 -7.37 -3.20
C PRO A 96 11.30 -8.21 -3.98
N ARG A 97 11.27 -8.02 -5.31
CA ARG A 97 10.43 -8.81 -6.22
C ARG A 97 10.79 -10.29 -6.13
N ALA A 98 12.08 -10.61 -6.26
CA ALA A 98 12.59 -11.95 -6.05
C ALA A 98 12.69 -12.25 -4.55
N PRO A 99 12.25 -13.43 -4.07
CA PRO A 99 12.45 -13.81 -2.68
C PRO A 99 13.94 -13.79 -2.34
N PRO A 100 14.34 -13.23 -1.18
CA PRO A 100 15.72 -13.35 -0.74
C PRO A 100 16.06 -14.83 -0.45
N PRO A 101 17.34 -15.23 -0.51
CA PRO A 101 17.73 -16.60 -0.24
C PRO A 101 17.22 -17.10 1.13
N GLY A 102 16.47 -18.20 1.13
CA GLY A 102 15.91 -18.81 2.34
C GLY A 102 14.53 -18.25 2.76
N ALA A 103 14.01 -17.21 2.09
CA ALA A 103 12.62 -16.81 2.28
C ALA A 103 11.66 -17.84 1.66
N PRO A 104 10.41 -17.90 2.15
CA PRO A 104 9.39 -18.76 1.54
C PRO A 104 9.13 -18.32 0.10
N ASP A 105 8.88 -19.30 -0.76
CA ASP A 105 8.56 -19.11 -2.18
C ASP A 105 7.13 -18.60 -2.35
N LEU A 106 6.92 -17.36 -1.92
CA LEU A 106 5.66 -16.62 -2.03
C LEU A 106 5.83 -15.49 -3.05
N PRO A 107 4.75 -14.92 -3.61
CA PRO A 107 4.82 -13.65 -4.30
C PRO A 107 5.26 -12.51 -3.37
N TRP A 108 5.93 -11.48 -3.89
CA TRP A 108 6.41 -10.35 -3.09
C TRP A 108 5.27 -9.61 -2.40
N GLU A 109 4.09 -9.53 -3.03
CA GLU A 109 2.90 -8.89 -2.47
C GLU A 109 2.47 -9.58 -1.18
N LEU A 110 2.56 -10.91 -1.16
CA LEU A 110 2.17 -11.71 -0.01
C LEU A 110 3.21 -11.61 1.11
N ARG A 111 4.50 -11.60 0.78
CA ARG A 111 5.58 -11.33 1.75
C ARG A 111 5.42 -9.95 2.39
N LEU A 112 5.18 -8.92 1.57
CA LEU A 112 4.96 -7.56 2.05
C LEU A 112 3.68 -7.43 2.90
N ALA A 113 2.61 -8.14 2.54
CA ALA A 113 1.38 -8.19 3.33
C ALA A 113 1.58 -8.88 4.70
N LEU A 114 2.38 -9.95 4.76
CA LEU A 114 2.74 -10.58 6.03
C LEU A 114 3.59 -9.65 6.90
N ARG A 115 4.56 -8.94 6.30
CA ARG A 115 5.37 -7.95 7.01
C ARG A 115 4.54 -6.79 7.55
N LEU A 116 3.51 -6.34 6.82
CA LEU A 116 2.54 -5.36 7.30
C LEU A 116 1.76 -5.89 8.52
N LEU A 117 1.32 -7.15 8.50
CA LEU A 117 0.66 -7.78 9.65
C LEU A 117 1.60 -7.87 10.86
N ASP A 118 2.83 -8.33 10.67
CA ASP A 118 3.83 -8.41 11.74
C ASP A 118 4.09 -7.03 12.35
N SER A 119 4.20 -5.99 11.52
CA SER A 119 4.35 -4.61 11.97
C SER A 119 3.13 -4.13 12.76
N ALA A 120 1.90 -4.35 12.26
CA ALA A 120 0.67 -4.02 12.96
C ALA A 120 0.55 -4.75 14.33
N MET A 121 1.07 -5.97 14.42
CA MET A 121 1.12 -6.74 15.66
C MET A 121 2.28 -6.33 16.60
N GLY A 122 3.13 -5.38 16.20
CA GLY A 122 4.31 -4.96 16.94
C GLY A 122 5.39 -6.05 17.03
N GLN A 123 5.40 -6.98 16.07
CA GLN A 123 6.35 -8.09 15.98
C GLN A 123 7.53 -7.80 15.05
N ASP A 124 7.43 -6.81 14.16
CA ASP A 124 8.57 -6.33 13.36
C ASP A 124 9.44 -5.40 14.24
N PRO A 125 10.69 -5.79 14.59
CA PRO A 125 11.56 -5.01 15.46
C PRO A 125 12.30 -3.89 14.71
N SER A 126 12.11 -3.75 13.40
CA SER A 126 12.74 -2.69 12.61
C SER A 126 12.12 -1.32 12.90
N GLU A 127 12.82 -0.26 12.51
CA GLU A 127 12.31 1.12 12.57
C GLU A 127 10.97 1.25 11.84
N ALA A 128 10.85 0.68 10.64
CA ALA A 128 9.59 0.58 9.91
C ALA A 128 8.51 -0.13 10.73
N GLY A 129 8.83 -1.24 11.41
CA GLY A 129 7.89 -1.95 12.27
C GLY A 129 7.23 -1.06 13.32
N TYR A 130 8.01 -0.19 13.98
CA TYR A 130 7.47 0.77 14.96
C TYR A 130 6.56 1.82 14.33
N VAL A 131 6.94 2.39 13.18
CA VAL A 131 6.11 3.34 12.44
C VAL A 131 4.79 2.70 12.04
N TRP A 132 4.86 1.51 11.45
CA TRP A 132 3.70 0.81 10.90
C TRP A 132 2.78 0.22 11.96
N ALA A 133 3.29 -0.14 13.15
CA ALA A 133 2.46 -0.59 14.27
C ALA A 133 1.37 0.42 14.64
N ALA A 134 1.73 1.70 14.70
CA ALA A 134 0.78 2.77 14.99
C ALA A 134 0.03 3.24 13.73
N TYR A 135 0.72 3.32 12.59
CA TYR A 135 0.15 3.77 11.32
C TYR A 135 -1.01 2.87 10.85
N ALA A 136 -0.84 1.55 10.92
CA ALA A 136 -1.81 0.58 10.42
C ALA A 136 -3.17 0.66 11.15
N GLY A 137 -3.16 1.02 12.44
CA GLY A 137 -4.38 1.24 13.21
C GLY A 137 -5.08 2.55 12.93
N ALA A 138 -4.29 3.57 12.63
CA ALA A 138 -4.73 4.96 12.64
C ALA A 138 -5.15 5.46 11.26
N LEU A 139 -4.43 5.06 10.21
CA LEU A 139 -4.50 5.70 8.90
C LEU A 139 -4.77 4.72 7.76
N LEU A 140 -4.53 3.41 7.94
CA LEU A 140 -4.97 2.41 6.96
C LEU A 140 -6.49 2.16 7.05
N PRO A 141 -7.15 1.88 5.93
CA PRO A 141 -8.58 1.61 5.91
C PRO A 141 -8.93 0.36 6.74
N ALA A 142 -10.07 0.41 7.42
CA ALA A 142 -10.65 -0.78 8.05
C ALA A 142 -11.11 -1.79 6.97
N PRO A 143 -11.20 -3.10 7.27
CA PRO A 143 -11.64 -4.12 6.32
C PRO A 143 -13.01 -3.81 5.71
N ALA A 144 -13.93 -3.27 6.51
CA ALA A 144 -15.26 -2.85 6.05
C ALA A 144 -15.25 -1.62 5.11
N GLN A 145 -14.14 -0.89 5.04
CA GLN A 145 -13.94 0.25 4.14
C GLN A 145 -13.24 -0.15 2.84
N LEU A 146 -12.72 -1.38 2.75
CA LEU A 146 -12.11 -1.90 1.53
C LEU A 146 -13.20 -2.32 0.54
N SER A 147 -13.12 -1.78 -0.67
CA SER A 147 -14.03 -2.06 -1.76
C SER A 147 -13.44 -2.98 -2.83
N GLN A 148 -12.17 -3.41 -2.69
CA GLN A 148 -11.57 -4.39 -3.59
C GLN A 148 -12.40 -5.68 -3.58
N PRO A 149 -12.74 -6.26 -4.76
CA PRO A 149 -13.53 -7.48 -4.85
C PRO A 149 -13.03 -8.64 -4.00
N SER A 150 -11.71 -8.81 -3.84
CA SER A 150 -11.14 -9.88 -3.01
C SER A 150 -11.45 -9.75 -1.51
N CYS A 151 -11.90 -8.58 -1.06
CA CYS A 151 -12.27 -8.27 0.33
C CYS A 151 -13.79 -8.28 0.55
N LEU A 152 -14.58 -8.42 -0.51
CA LEU A 152 -16.03 -8.38 -0.41
C LEU A 152 -16.59 -9.75 0.02
N SER A 153 -17.69 -9.71 0.78
CA SER A 153 -18.45 -10.90 1.12
C SER A 153 -19.13 -11.47 -0.13
N GLU A 154 -19.52 -12.75 -0.05
CA GLU A 154 -20.21 -13.42 -1.16
C GLU A 154 -21.56 -12.76 -1.52
N GLY A 155 -22.20 -12.09 -0.57
CA GLY A 155 -23.42 -11.31 -0.83
C GLY A 155 -23.15 -10.12 -1.76
N LEU A 156 -22.12 -9.33 -1.46
CA LEU A 156 -21.74 -8.16 -2.24
C LEU A 156 -21.13 -8.55 -3.60
N LEU A 157 -20.34 -9.63 -3.64
CA LEU A 157 -19.79 -10.14 -4.91
C LEU A 157 -20.88 -10.54 -5.92
N LYS A 158 -22.06 -10.97 -5.47
CA LYS A 158 -23.20 -11.30 -6.33
C LYS A 158 -23.88 -10.07 -6.93
N GLU A 159 -23.60 -8.88 -6.41
CA GLU A 159 -24.14 -7.63 -6.97
C GLU A 159 -23.39 -7.21 -8.25
N TYR A 160 -22.19 -7.73 -8.47
CA TYR A 160 -21.46 -7.53 -9.72
C TYR A 160 -22.15 -8.28 -10.87
N GLN A 161 -22.58 -7.53 -11.89
CA GLN A 161 -23.29 -8.08 -13.06
C GLN A 161 -22.36 -8.80 -14.05
N GLU A 162 -21.05 -8.55 -13.98
CA GLU A 162 -20.03 -9.32 -14.70
C GLU A 162 -19.93 -10.72 -14.07
N GLY A 163 -20.73 -11.64 -14.59
CA GLY A 163 -21.08 -12.92 -13.97
C GLY A 163 -19.94 -13.92 -13.75
N GLU A 164 -20.33 -15.19 -13.54
CA GLU A 164 -19.47 -16.36 -13.27
C GLU A 164 -18.48 -16.74 -14.39
N GLU A 165 -18.30 -15.88 -15.40
CA GLU A 165 -17.29 -16.10 -16.44
C GLU A 165 -15.91 -16.09 -15.80
N ALA A 166 -15.00 -16.95 -16.28
CA ALA A 166 -13.68 -17.14 -15.67
C ALA A 166 -12.87 -15.83 -15.56
N ASP A 167 -13.12 -14.89 -16.48
CA ASP A 167 -12.49 -13.57 -16.49
C ASP A 167 -13.27 -12.50 -15.74
N GLY A 168 -14.49 -12.76 -15.26
CA GLY A 168 -15.29 -11.80 -14.50
C GLY A 168 -14.60 -11.37 -13.21
N VAL A 169 -14.88 -10.14 -12.76
CA VAL A 169 -14.35 -9.60 -11.49
C VAL A 169 -14.65 -10.54 -10.32
N THR A 170 -15.86 -11.10 -10.27
CA THR A 170 -16.29 -12.04 -9.23
C THR A 170 -15.51 -13.35 -9.25
N ALA A 171 -15.32 -13.96 -10.43
CA ALA A 171 -14.56 -15.20 -10.55
C ALA A 171 -13.08 -15.03 -10.15
N ARG A 172 -12.47 -13.91 -10.54
CA ARG A 172 -11.10 -13.56 -10.15
C ARG A 172 -10.97 -13.31 -8.65
N ALA A 173 -11.92 -12.59 -8.05
CA ALA A 173 -11.98 -12.36 -6.62
C ALA A 173 -12.04 -13.67 -5.84
N ARG A 174 -12.97 -14.58 -6.20
CA ARG A 174 -13.08 -15.89 -5.54
C ARG A 174 -11.84 -16.76 -5.73
N THR A 175 -11.24 -16.73 -6.93
CA THR A 175 -9.99 -17.45 -7.20
C THR A 175 -8.87 -16.95 -6.30
N GLN A 176 -8.73 -15.63 -6.16
CA GLN A 176 -7.75 -15.05 -5.26
C GLN A 176 -8.03 -15.40 -3.80
N GLN A 177 -9.29 -15.30 -3.35
CA GLN A 177 -9.68 -15.69 -1.98
C GLN A 177 -9.40 -17.17 -1.71
N ALA A 178 -9.61 -18.06 -2.68
CA ALA A 178 -9.25 -19.47 -2.57
C ALA A 178 -7.73 -19.68 -2.44
N ARG A 179 -6.93 -19.01 -3.29
CA ARG A 179 -5.46 -19.09 -3.25
C ARG A 179 -4.88 -18.60 -1.92
N LEU A 180 -5.42 -17.53 -1.34
CA LEU A 180 -4.97 -17.05 -0.03
C LEU A 180 -5.27 -18.06 1.07
N ARG A 181 -6.45 -18.68 1.04
CA ARG A 181 -6.82 -19.74 1.98
C ARG A 181 -5.93 -20.97 1.87
N GLU A 182 -5.52 -21.32 0.66
CA GLU A 182 -4.58 -22.41 0.43
C GLU A 182 -3.18 -22.06 0.92
N ALA A 183 -2.68 -20.86 0.60
CA ALA A 183 -1.34 -20.43 0.98
C ALA A 183 -1.18 -20.21 2.50
N MET A 184 -2.21 -19.65 3.15
CA MET A 184 -2.16 -19.20 4.54
C MET A 184 -3.53 -19.41 5.20
N PRO A 185 -3.93 -20.68 5.47
CA PRO A 185 -5.25 -21.01 6.01
C PRO A 185 -5.49 -20.38 7.40
N VAL A 186 -4.44 -20.22 8.21
CA VAL A 186 -4.52 -19.64 9.56
C VAL A 186 -4.95 -18.17 9.54
N LEU A 187 -4.52 -17.41 8.54
CA LEU A 187 -4.77 -15.95 8.46
C LEU A 187 -5.92 -15.61 7.51
N SER A 188 -6.50 -16.60 6.84
CA SER A 188 -7.56 -16.43 5.87
C SER A 188 -8.91 -16.86 6.46
N PRO A 189 -10.01 -16.15 6.14
CA PRO A 189 -11.33 -16.55 6.59
C PRO A 189 -11.85 -17.75 5.76
N PRO A 190 -12.80 -18.55 6.28
CA PRO A 190 -13.60 -19.48 5.48
C PRO A 190 -14.26 -18.84 4.25
N ALA A 191 -14.72 -19.69 3.32
CA ALA A 191 -15.45 -19.20 2.13
C ALA A 191 -16.71 -18.43 2.55
N GLY A 192 -16.88 -17.24 1.97
CA GLY A 192 -18.10 -16.44 2.13
C GLY A 192 -18.19 -15.64 3.43
N GLU A 193 -17.18 -15.72 4.29
CA GLU A 193 -17.01 -14.80 5.42
C GLU A 193 -16.43 -13.45 4.97
N ASP A 194 -16.46 -12.47 5.88
CA ASP A 194 -15.94 -11.13 5.65
C ASP A 194 -14.41 -11.10 5.50
N CYS A 195 -13.88 -9.97 5.06
CA CYS A 195 -12.45 -9.73 4.85
C CYS A 195 -11.63 -10.06 6.10
N GLY A 196 -10.82 -11.12 6.02
CA GLY A 196 -9.90 -11.51 7.09
C GLY A 196 -8.57 -10.73 7.05
N PRO A 197 -7.70 -10.91 8.07
CA PRO A 197 -6.47 -10.11 8.20
C PRO A 197 -5.54 -10.16 6.98
N LEU A 198 -5.33 -11.35 6.39
CA LEU A 198 -4.45 -11.48 5.23
C LEU A 198 -5.03 -10.81 3.97
N GLN A 199 -6.35 -10.93 3.77
CA GLN A 199 -7.03 -10.27 2.65
C GLN A 199 -6.95 -8.75 2.80
N TRP A 200 -7.17 -8.23 4.02
CA TRP A 200 -7.00 -6.83 4.35
C TRP A 200 -5.59 -6.33 4.04
N ALA A 201 -4.56 -7.01 4.58
CA ALA A 201 -3.18 -6.59 4.40
C ALA A 201 -2.76 -6.62 2.92
N LEU A 202 -3.15 -7.67 2.17
CA LEU A 202 -2.88 -7.76 0.75
C LEU A 202 -3.59 -6.67 -0.06
N ALA A 203 -4.83 -6.34 0.29
CA ALA A 203 -5.55 -5.24 -0.36
C ALA A 203 -4.89 -3.88 -0.08
N CYS A 204 -4.43 -3.65 1.16
CA CYS A 204 -3.62 -2.48 1.49
C CYS A 204 -2.37 -2.44 0.60
N VAL A 205 -1.54 -3.49 0.58
CA VAL A 205 -0.35 -3.59 -0.29
C VAL A 205 -0.68 -3.30 -1.75
N ARG A 206 -1.74 -3.89 -2.29
CA ARG A 206 -2.14 -3.69 -3.70
C ARG A 206 -2.56 -2.26 -4.03
N SER A 207 -3.22 -1.59 -3.09
CA SER A 207 -3.67 -0.22 -3.30
C SER A 207 -2.62 0.85 -2.99
N ARG A 208 -1.54 0.51 -2.27
CA ARG A 208 -0.67 1.49 -1.59
C ARG A 208 0.84 1.24 -1.75
N ALA A 209 1.26 0.13 -2.36
CA ALA A 209 2.68 -0.12 -2.60
C ALA A 209 3.21 0.67 -3.81
N PHE A 210 4.45 1.11 -3.68
CA PHE A 210 5.21 1.86 -4.66
C PHE A 210 6.38 1.03 -5.18
N ALA A 211 6.78 1.25 -6.42
CA ALA A 211 7.98 0.65 -6.96
C ALA A 211 9.23 1.44 -6.51
N CYS A 212 10.26 0.74 -6.01
CA CYS A 212 11.56 1.33 -5.70
C CYS A 212 12.50 1.04 -6.88
N GLY A 213 12.93 2.05 -7.61
CA GLY A 213 13.88 1.89 -8.72
C GLY A 213 14.97 2.93 -8.65
N ALA A 214 16.25 2.50 -8.72
CA ALA A 214 17.44 3.36 -8.70
C ALA A 214 17.63 4.19 -10.01
N GLY A 215 16.58 4.32 -10.82
CA GLY A 215 16.68 4.66 -12.22
C GLY A 215 16.22 6.06 -12.59
N GLY A 216 16.14 7.05 -11.67
CA GLY A 216 15.87 8.46 -11.98
C GLY A 216 14.57 8.80 -12.74
N ALA A 217 13.82 7.78 -13.18
CA ALA A 217 12.49 7.88 -13.73
C ALA A 217 11.51 7.92 -12.55
N THR A 218 10.55 8.83 -12.66
CA THR A 218 9.44 9.03 -11.73
C THR A 218 8.91 7.69 -11.23
N GLY A 219 8.76 7.57 -9.90
CA GLY A 219 8.24 6.35 -9.32
C GLY A 219 6.83 6.13 -9.85
N GLY A 220 6.59 5.07 -10.61
CA GLY A 220 5.23 4.66 -10.96
C GLY A 220 4.63 3.85 -9.82
N ALA A 221 3.31 3.91 -9.61
CA ALA A 221 2.68 2.89 -8.77
C ALA A 221 2.77 1.53 -9.45
N VAL A 222 2.65 0.49 -8.63
CA VAL A 222 2.92 -0.88 -9.05
C VAL A 222 1.82 -1.37 -9.97
N SER A 223 2.20 -1.87 -11.15
CA SER A 223 1.29 -2.63 -12.00
C SER A 223 1.18 -4.05 -11.44
N PHE A 224 0.08 -4.32 -10.74
CA PHE A 224 -0.24 -5.68 -10.31
C PHE A 224 -0.68 -6.49 -11.52
N GLY A 225 0.21 -7.35 -11.99
CA GLY A 225 -0.17 -8.40 -12.92
C GLY A 225 -1.22 -9.30 -12.27
N ASP A 226 -2.12 -9.84 -13.08
CA ASP A 226 -3.08 -10.83 -12.63
C ASP A 226 -2.28 -12.01 -12.04
N MET A 227 -2.45 -12.30 -10.74
CA MET A 227 -1.76 -13.42 -10.08
C MET A 227 -2.02 -14.77 -10.79
N GLY A 228 -2.95 -14.82 -11.75
CA GLY A 228 -3.25 -15.98 -12.58
C GLY A 228 -2.31 -16.24 -13.77
N ASP A 229 -1.61 -15.24 -14.30
CA ASP A 229 -0.94 -15.34 -15.62
C ASP A 229 0.59 -15.26 -15.58
N GLN A 230 1.22 -15.63 -14.46
CA GLN A 230 2.69 -15.83 -14.41
C GLN A 230 3.18 -17.11 -15.12
N ALA A 231 2.42 -17.61 -16.09
CA ALA A 231 2.92 -18.49 -17.13
C ALA A 231 3.04 -17.72 -18.46
N GLY A 232 3.87 -16.68 -18.45
CA GLY A 232 4.49 -16.14 -19.66
C GLY A 232 3.61 -15.35 -20.63
N ALA A 233 3.61 -14.03 -20.50
CA ALA A 233 3.78 -13.12 -21.64
C ALA A 233 4.00 -11.70 -21.13
N GLY A 234 5.13 -11.12 -21.51
CA GLY A 234 5.35 -9.69 -21.36
C GLY A 234 4.22 -8.92 -22.06
N LEU A 235 3.54 -8.05 -21.32
CA LEU A 235 2.81 -6.97 -21.94
C LEU A 235 3.83 -5.90 -22.27
N ASP A 236 4.18 -5.87 -23.55
CA ASP A 236 4.95 -4.84 -24.25
C ASP A 236 4.39 -3.45 -23.94
N SER A 237 4.96 -2.78 -22.95
CA SER A 237 4.98 -1.33 -22.95
C SER A 237 6.44 -0.93 -23.04
N ASP A 238 6.85 -0.54 -24.24
CA ASP A 238 8.18 -0.08 -24.65
C ASP A 238 8.70 1.17 -23.88
N ASP A 239 8.03 1.58 -22.81
CA ASP A 239 8.30 2.79 -22.04
C ASP A 239 8.61 2.52 -20.56
N ARG A 240 8.75 1.24 -20.15
CA ARG A 240 9.15 0.92 -18.78
C ARG A 240 10.67 0.94 -18.70
N GLY A 241 11.20 1.94 -17.99
CA GLY A 241 12.54 1.92 -17.44
C GLY A 241 12.85 0.58 -16.75
N ALA A 242 14.14 0.30 -16.52
CA ALA A 242 14.63 -0.97 -15.99
C ALA A 242 13.70 -1.53 -14.89
N PRO A 243 13.29 -2.81 -14.97
CA PRO A 243 12.28 -3.36 -14.08
C PRO A 243 12.70 -3.13 -12.63
N THR A 244 11.84 -2.46 -11.87
CA THR A 244 12.08 -2.25 -10.45
C THR A 244 12.13 -3.59 -9.74
N ASP A 245 13.20 -3.80 -8.99
CA ASP A 245 13.51 -5.04 -8.28
C ASP A 245 12.97 -5.05 -6.85
N ARG A 246 12.46 -3.91 -6.37
CA ARG A 246 11.94 -3.74 -5.01
C ARG A 246 10.62 -2.95 -5.00
N PHE A 247 9.82 -3.19 -3.99
CA PHE A 247 8.54 -2.55 -3.75
C PHE A 247 8.43 -2.11 -2.30
N ALA A 248 7.75 -1.00 -2.03
CA ALA A 248 7.62 -0.48 -0.68
C ALA A 248 6.20 -0.02 -0.36
N MET A 249 5.75 -0.26 0.88
CA MET A 249 4.73 0.58 1.47
C MET A 249 5.40 1.78 2.13
N VAL A 250 4.97 2.98 1.73
CA VAL A 250 5.58 4.25 2.14
C VAL A 250 4.55 5.01 2.99
N PRO A 251 4.74 5.10 4.31
CA PRO A 251 3.73 5.68 5.19
C PRO A 251 3.51 7.16 4.83
N PHE A 252 2.30 7.69 5.03
CA PHE A 252 1.91 9.07 4.72
C PHE A 252 1.84 9.42 3.22
N LEU A 253 2.79 8.95 2.40
CA LEU A 253 2.74 9.10 0.94
C LEU A 253 1.53 8.38 0.35
N ASP A 254 1.19 7.20 0.87
CA ASP A 254 0.06 6.38 0.43
C ASP A 254 -1.34 6.97 0.77
N ILE A 255 -1.40 8.16 1.38
CA ILE A 255 -2.62 8.92 1.62
C ILE A 255 -2.93 9.86 0.44
N ALA A 256 -1.95 10.20 -0.39
CA ALA A 256 -2.16 11.04 -1.56
C ALA A 256 -3.03 10.30 -2.59
N ASN A 257 -4.13 10.91 -3.01
CA ASN A 257 -5.09 10.28 -3.93
C ASN A 257 -4.62 10.33 -5.39
N HIS A 258 -5.29 9.53 -6.23
CA HIS A 258 -5.06 9.56 -7.67
C HIS A 258 -5.51 10.90 -8.29
N ALA A 259 -4.70 11.42 -9.20
CA ALA A 259 -5.11 12.40 -10.19
C ALA A 259 -5.77 11.70 -11.38
N ASP A 260 -7.04 12.04 -11.66
CA ASP A 260 -7.83 11.39 -12.72
C ASP A 260 -7.31 11.77 -14.13
N ASP A 261 -6.70 12.95 -14.25
CA ASP A 261 -6.06 13.45 -15.46
C ASP A 261 -4.79 14.27 -15.14
N ASP A 262 -4.10 14.73 -16.18
CA ASP A 262 -2.86 15.49 -16.03
C ASP A 262 -3.07 16.92 -15.51
N GLN A 263 -4.30 17.45 -15.52
CA GLN A 263 -4.61 18.77 -14.93
C GLN A 263 -4.80 18.66 -13.42
N ASP A 264 -5.35 17.54 -12.97
CA ASP A 264 -5.53 17.21 -11.56
C ASP A 264 -4.20 16.86 -10.87
N LEU A 265 -3.21 16.39 -11.62
CA LEU A 265 -1.88 16.03 -11.11
C LEU A 265 -1.17 17.25 -10.53
N ASN A 266 -0.72 17.16 -9.27
CA ASN A 266 -0.06 18.29 -8.63
C ASN A 266 1.17 17.97 -7.80
N ALA A 267 1.40 16.70 -7.53
CA ALA A 267 2.63 16.21 -6.97
C ALA A 267 3.08 14.93 -7.68
N ASP A 268 4.38 14.67 -7.59
CA ASP A 268 4.99 13.44 -8.07
C ASP A 268 6.06 12.99 -7.07
N PHE A 269 6.36 11.69 -7.05
CA PHE A 269 7.31 11.13 -6.12
C PHE A 269 8.51 10.49 -6.81
N SER A 270 9.66 10.60 -6.16
CA SER A 270 10.91 9.96 -6.56
C SER A 270 11.49 9.15 -5.41
N PHE A 271 12.34 8.18 -5.74
CA PHE A 271 13.18 7.47 -4.78
C PHE A 271 14.62 7.93 -4.98
N GLU A 272 15.14 8.73 -4.05
CA GLU A 272 16.40 9.44 -4.19
C GLU A 272 17.18 9.54 -2.87
N ALA A 273 18.43 9.99 -2.96
CA ALA A 273 19.25 10.27 -1.78
C ALA A 273 18.66 11.47 -1.02
N LEU A 274 18.35 11.26 0.26
CA LEU A 274 17.90 12.33 1.15
C LEU A 274 19.11 13.17 1.59
N PRO A 275 18.94 14.49 1.73
CA PRO A 275 19.98 15.32 2.32
C PRO A 275 20.30 14.81 3.73
N ASN A 276 21.58 14.56 4.00
CA ASN A 276 22.02 14.12 5.33
C ASN A 276 21.53 15.12 6.39
N ALA A 277 20.65 14.69 7.29
CA ALA A 277 20.16 15.48 8.41
C ALA A 277 21.29 15.96 9.37
N ALA A 278 22.54 15.54 9.14
CA ALA A 278 23.72 15.93 9.90
C ALA A 278 24.24 17.35 9.59
N GLY A 279 23.60 18.11 8.69
CA GLY A 279 23.96 19.49 8.39
C GLY A 279 23.21 20.52 9.25
N GLU A 280 23.81 20.94 10.37
CA GLU A 280 23.56 22.21 11.06
C GLU A 280 22.16 22.44 11.69
N VAL A 281 21.74 21.61 12.64
CA VAL A 281 20.78 22.08 13.66
C VAL A 281 21.58 22.74 14.78
N SER A 282 21.66 24.08 14.75
CA SER A 282 22.14 24.86 15.89
C SER A 282 21.22 24.64 17.08
N SER A 283 21.72 23.92 18.08
CA SER A 283 20.97 23.49 19.25
C SER A 283 20.68 24.64 20.22
N GLU A 284 19.53 25.30 20.09
CA GLU A 284 18.84 25.98 21.20
C GLU A 284 17.31 25.80 21.02
N GLY A 285 16.77 24.66 21.45
CA GLY A 285 15.32 24.42 21.37
C GLY A 285 14.87 23.13 22.04
N GLU A 286 13.82 23.21 22.85
CA GLU A 286 13.36 22.25 23.85
C GLU A 286 13.12 20.80 23.37
N ALA A 287 13.40 19.86 24.27
CA ALA A 287 13.24 18.43 24.07
C ALA A 287 11.77 18.02 23.79
N ALA A 288 11.53 17.50 22.59
CA ALA A 288 10.30 16.76 22.28
C ALA A 288 10.22 15.47 23.13
N PRO A 289 9.01 14.97 23.43
CA PRO A 289 8.84 13.74 24.21
C PRO A 289 9.43 12.54 23.47
N ASN A 290 10.60 12.11 23.93
CA ASN A 290 11.25 10.88 23.51
C ASN A 290 10.30 9.69 23.68
N PHE A 291 9.90 9.07 22.58
CA PHE A 291 9.63 7.64 22.60
C PHE A 291 10.93 6.96 23.05
N MET A 292 10.89 6.31 24.21
CA MET A 292 12.05 5.67 24.85
C MET A 292 12.63 4.55 23.96
N MET A 293 13.48 4.92 23.02
CA MET A 293 14.58 4.08 22.54
C MET A 293 15.79 4.45 23.38
N ASP A 294 16.41 3.45 24.00
CA ASP A 294 17.57 3.60 24.86
C ASP A 294 18.72 4.31 24.10
N PRO A 295 19.14 5.53 24.50
CA PRO A 295 20.17 6.29 23.79
C PRO A 295 21.60 5.78 24.05
N SER A 296 21.77 4.63 24.71
CA SER A 296 23.08 4.10 25.13
C SER A 296 24.02 3.66 23.99
N ALA A 297 23.65 3.75 22.71
CA ALA A 297 24.52 3.35 21.59
C ALA A 297 25.23 4.52 20.86
N ALA A 298 24.93 5.78 21.19
CA ALA A 298 25.46 6.93 20.46
C ALA A 298 26.63 7.61 21.20
N ALA A 299 27.80 6.98 21.26
CA ALA A 299 29.03 7.67 21.66
C ALA A 299 30.26 7.12 20.94
N GLY A 300 30.79 7.90 19.99
CA GLY A 300 32.19 7.84 19.56
C GLY A 300 32.48 7.02 18.31
N GLY A 301 32.06 7.51 17.15
CA GLY A 301 32.56 7.04 15.84
C GLY A 301 32.90 8.24 14.97
N ALA A 302 34.12 8.26 14.43
CA ALA A 302 34.59 9.28 13.50
C ALA A 302 33.64 9.42 12.30
N ALA A 303 33.61 10.61 11.69
CA ALA A 303 32.87 10.92 10.46
C ALA A 303 33.42 10.10 9.28
N ASP A 304 33.09 8.81 9.27
CA ASP A 304 33.22 7.96 8.10
C ASP A 304 32.12 8.39 7.12
N GLY A 305 32.47 8.50 5.83
CA GLY A 305 31.58 9.02 4.78
C GLY A 305 30.40 8.10 4.53
N GLY A 306 29.44 8.09 5.46
CA GLY A 306 28.26 7.23 5.44
C GLY A 306 27.55 7.33 4.10
N GLU A 307 27.15 6.17 3.59
CA GLU A 307 26.32 6.12 2.39
C GLU A 307 25.10 7.03 2.57
N PRO A 308 24.72 7.77 1.51
CA PRO A 308 23.57 8.66 1.60
C PRO A 308 22.32 7.87 1.98
N THR A 309 21.57 8.36 2.97
CA THR A 309 20.28 7.77 3.33
C THR A 309 19.34 7.89 2.14
N MET A 310 18.89 6.77 1.59
CA MET A 310 17.89 6.76 0.51
C MET A 310 16.48 6.93 1.07
N GLY A 311 15.58 7.51 0.28
CA GLY A 311 14.19 7.68 0.68
C GLY A 311 13.26 8.10 -0.44
N PHE A 312 11.98 8.18 -0.11
CA PHE A 312 10.93 8.68 -0.98
C PHE A 312 10.75 10.17 -0.77
N VAL A 313 10.70 10.93 -1.88
CA VAL A 313 10.49 12.37 -1.87
C VAL A 313 9.25 12.69 -2.71
N LEU A 314 8.26 13.33 -2.12
CA LEU A 314 7.10 13.86 -2.82
C LEU A 314 7.35 15.34 -3.13
N ARG A 315 7.24 15.76 -4.38
CA ARG A 315 7.46 17.14 -4.82
C ARG A 315 6.24 17.70 -5.53
N ALA A 316 5.98 18.98 -5.33
CA ALA A 316 4.98 19.70 -6.11
C ALA A 316 5.45 19.82 -7.57
N VAL A 317 4.62 19.42 -8.53
CA VAL A 317 4.86 19.58 -9.98
C VAL A 317 4.07 20.75 -10.58
N ARG A 318 3.12 21.29 -9.80
CA ARG A 318 2.45 22.57 -10.04
C ARG A 318 2.26 23.29 -8.70
N PRO A 319 1.95 24.60 -8.69
CA PRO A 319 1.60 25.28 -7.45
C PRO A 319 0.38 24.63 -6.78
N ILE A 320 0.43 24.52 -5.45
CA ILE A 320 -0.63 23.92 -4.62
C ILE A 320 -1.08 24.95 -3.58
N ALA A 321 -2.35 25.35 -3.63
CA ALA A 321 -2.89 26.35 -2.70
C ALA A 321 -3.13 25.75 -1.30
N GLN A 322 -3.20 26.62 -0.27
CA GLN A 322 -3.65 26.19 1.06
C GLN A 322 -5.07 25.59 0.99
N GLY A 323 -5.26 24.46 1.65
CA GLY A 323 -6.49 23.67 1.66
C GLY A 323 -6.68 22.77 0.44
N GLU A 324 -5.79 22.86 -0.56
CA GLU A 324 -5.85 22.02 -1.75
C GLU A 324 -5.35 20.59 -1.46
N GLU A 325 -6.00 19.62 -2.12
CA GLU A 325 -5.61 18.21 -2.04
C GLU A 325 -4.35 17.95 -2.86
N VAL A 326 -3.42 17.19 -2.30
CA VAL A 326 -2.25 16.67 -3.00
C VAL A 326 -2.63 15.38 -3.72
N ARG A 327 -2.40 15.35 -5.03
CA ARG A 327 -2.76 14.25 -5.93
C ARG A 327 -1.55 13.81 -6.74
N ILE A 328 -1.39 12.49 -6.83
CA ILE A 328 -0.32 11.82 -7.55
C ILE A 328 -0.90 10.91 -8.64
N LYS A 329 -0.07 10.51 -9.60
CA LYS A 329 -0.48 9.53 -10.61
C LYS A 329 -0.14 8.13 -10.11
N TYR A 330 -1.15 7.29 -9.85
CA TYR A 330 -0.91 5.90 -9.51
C TYR A 330 -0.42 5.14 -10.74
N HIS A 331 -1.17 5.24 -11.83
CA HIS A 331 -0.86 4.52 -13.05
C HIS A 331 -1.21 5.35 -14.28
N SER A 332 -0.62 4.96 -15.41
CA SER A 332 -1.13 5.27 -16.73
C SER A 332 -1.71 4.00 -17.35
N GLY A 333 -2.91 4.06 -17.91
CA GLY A 333 -3.37 2.96 -18.77
C GLY A 333 -4.13 1.81 -18.09
N MET A 334 -4.81 2.02 -16.95
CA MET A 334 -5.70 1.00 -16.37
C MET A 334 -7.17 1.22 -16.76
N ASP A 335 -7.82 0.14 -17.17
CA ASP A 335 -9.28 0.07 -17.27
C ASP A 335 -9.92 -0.03 -15.86
N ASN A 336 -11.23 0.20 -15.78
CA ASN A 336 -12.01 0.14 -14.55
C ASN A 336 -11.99 -1.24 -13.90
N LYS A 337 -11.82 -2.30 -14.68
CA LYS A 337 -11.69 -3.66 -14.15
C LYS A 337 -10.41 -3.82 -13.32
N ARG A 338 -9.27 -3.35 -13.84
CA ARG A 338 -7.98 -3.36 -13.14
C ARG A 338 -7.97 -2.38 -11.96
N LEU A 339 -8.54 -1.20 -12.14
CA LEU A 339 -8.74 -0.21 -11.08
C LEU A 339 -9.52 -0.79 -9.90
N MET A 340 -10.66 -1.42 -10.17
CA MET A 340 -11.50 -2.03 -9.15
C MET A 340 -10.75 -3.17 -8.44
N ALA A 341 -10.04 -4.01 -9.19
CA ALA A 341 -9.28 -5.13 -8.61
C ALA A 341 -8.10 -4.68 -7.72
N ALA A 342 -7.41 -3.61 -8.07
CA ALA A 342 -6.23 -3.12 -7.33
C ALA A 342 -6.60 -2.13 -6.20
N TYR A 343 -7.47 -1.17 -6.50
CA TYR A 343 -7.75 -0.01 -5.65
C TYR A 343 -9.19 0.05 -5.12
N GLY A 344 -10.11 -0.74 -5.67
CA GLY A 344 -11.49 -0.77 -5.21
C GLY A 344 -12.35 0.43 -5.67
N TYR A 345 -11.96 1.13 -6.74
CA TYR A 345 -12.77 2.19 -7.34
C TYR A 345 -12.80 2.06 -8.87
N CYS A 346 -13.72 2.79 -9.50
CA CYS A 346 -13.80 2.98 -10.94
C CYS A 346 -13.79 4.48 -11.26
N LEU A 347 -13.28 4.85 -12.43
CA LEU A 347 -13.38 6.20 -12.98
C LEU A 347 -14.63 6.32 -13.85
N GLU A 348 -15.38 7.41 -13.67
CA GLU A 348 -16.50 7.76 -14.56
C GLU A 348 -15.94 8.14 -15.94
N GLY A 349 -16.47 7.52 -17.00
CA GLY A 349 -16.05 7.82 -18.36
C GLY A 349 -14.62 7.37 -18.71
N ASN A 350 -14.09 6.34 -18.03
CA ASN A 350 -12.75 5.81 -18.31
C ASN A 350 -12.59 5.40 -19.79
N GLU A 351 -11.85 6.17 -20.57
CA GLU A 351 -11.63 5.93 -22.00
C GLU A 351 -10.86 4.63 -22.29
N LEU A 352 -10.24 4.03 -21.26
CA LEU A 352 -9.50 2.78 -21.36
C LEU A 352 -10.40 1.56 -21.15
N ASP A 353 -11.65 1.74 -20.72
CA ASP A 353 -12.59 0.63 -20.58
C ASP A 353 -12.82 -0.07 -21.92
N ARG A 354 -12.77 -1.40 -21.87
CA ARG A 354 -13.03 -2.26 -23.01
C ARG A 354 -14.08 -3.28 -22.62
N MET A 355 -15.15 -3.36 -23.40
CA MET A 355 -16.12 -4.44 -23.28
C MET A 355 -15.67 -5.59 -24.19
N PRO A 356 -15.26 -6.75 -23.65
CA PRO A 356 -14.94 -7.89 -24.49
C PRO A 356 -16.20 -8.33 -25.23
N LEU A 357 -16.13 -8.37 -26.56
CA LEU A 357 -17.22 -8.93 -27.35
C LEU A 357 -17.12 -10.46 -27.33
N PRO A 358 -18.21 -11.20 -27.05
CA PRO A 358 -18.16 -12.65 -27.05
C PRO A 358 -17.71 -13.14 -28.44
N LEU A 359 -16.63 -13.92 -28.46
CA LEU A 359 -16.17 -14.52 -29.70
C LEU A 359 -17.26 -15.47 -30.24
N PRO A 360 -17.55 -15.46 -31.54
CA PRO A 360 -18.43 -16.45 -32.14
C PRO A 360 -17.96 -17.87 -31.77
N PRO A 361 -18.86 -18.85 -31.57
CA PRO A 361 -18.48 -20.20 -31.14
C PRO A 361 -17.42 -20.89 -32.02
N ALA A 362 -17.30 -20.49 -33.29
CA ALA A 362 -16.24 -20.95 -34.17
C ALA A 362 -14.86 -20.36 -33.81
N ALA A 363 -14.80 -19.05 -33.53
CA ALA A 363 -13.57 -18.36 -33.12
C ALA A 363 -13.11 -18.78 -31.73
N ALA A 364 -14.04 -18.98 -30.78
CA ALA A 364 -13.71 -19.49 -29.44
C ALA A 364 -13.06 -20.89 -29.49
N ARG A 365 -13.52 -21.76 -30.39
CA ARG A 365 -12.92 -23.10 -30.60
C ARG A 365 -11.55 -23.03 -31.28
N ALA A 366 -11.35 -22.09 -32.21
CA ALA A 366 -10.05 -21.89 -32.85
C ALA A 366 -9.01 -21.33 -31.87
N ALA A 367 -9.39 -20.34 -31.06
CA ALA A 367 -8.54 -19.74 -30.03
C ALA A 367 -8.07 -20.78 -29.00
N ARG A 368 -8.96 -21.67 -28.55
CA ARG A 368 -8.59 -22.77 -27.62
C ARG A 368 -7.64 -23.82 -28.22
N ARG A 369 -7.57 -23.95 -29.55
CA ARG A 369 -6.71 -24.92 -30.23
C ARG A 369 -5.33 -24.35 -30.61
N GLY A 370 -5.15 -23.03 -30.56
CA GLY A 370 -3.89 -22.37 -30.89
C GLY A 370 -3.03 -22.01 -29.68
N GLY A 371 -3.48 -22.36 -28.46
CA GLY A 371 -2.76 -22.13 -27.21
C GLY A 371 -2.20 -23.41 -26.56
N ASP A 372 -2.37 -24.57 -27.20
CA ASP A 372 -1.64 -25.81 -26.94
C ASP A 372 -0.46 -25.90 -27.92
#